data_AF-A0A7Y2ISJ8-F1
#
_entry.id   AF-A0A7Y2ISJ8-F1
#
_cell.length_a   1.000
_cell.length_b   1.000
_cell.length_c   1.000
_cell.angle_alpha   90.00
_cell.angle_beta   90.00
_cell.angle_gamma   90.00
#
_symmetry.space_group_name_H-M   'P 1'
#
loop_
_entity.id
_entity.type
_entity.pdbx_description
1 polymer ?
#
loop_
_entity_poly.entity_id
_entity_poly.type
_entity_poly.pdbx_seq_one_letter_code
_entity_poly.pdbx_strand_id
1 'polypeptide(L)'
;IERPYVFAGNDKPGVMLSGAARRLINLYAVKPGIRAVVFSANVEGDNTIIDLERAGVDIARVVDARKGGNIVEAKGSQKAVKSVVLDDGHEVECDLLVTAVGWTAPTSLLNMAGDRPVYDPAAARFFPHQMPDNVLATGGLVGDGTAEELVAHGRETGALAAGRAAVVAHHLQAATARAAAVTGSAAPMPTDERVSLTRQDHPELYRSTTHGIVDYSEDVGSKDLVSATKEGYDSVELLKRYTTATMGPAQGKLETVNTVAVLAEARGETIAEVGTTVWRPPYAPPTLGALAGRIFEPERVSSVHPWHVANNATPILAGAWIRPEHYGDPAAEVTNVRENVGIIDVTPLGKLDLQGPDVPKLLNLLYTNKWSKLPIGGVRYGMMCAEDGVVMDDGVTARLGEEHYLMTTTSSGAARVWEWVENWLQTEHPDWQVHCTPVTTAYTSINVAGPKSRELVGRVCTDVDLNPEAFTYMQVRRGTVAGVENCIMWRIG
;
A
#
# COMPACT_ATOMS: atom_id res chain seq x y z
N ILE A 1 -10.90 23.56 -2.35
CA ILE A 1 -11.98 23.25 -1.38
C ILE A 1 -12.42 24.56 -0.78
N GLU A 2 -13.72 24.87 -0.78
CA GLU A 2 -14.21 26.11 -0.21
C GLU A 2 -14.08 26.09 1.31
N ARG A 3 -13.65 27.22 1.90
CA ARG A 3 -13.32 27.32 3.33
C ARG A 3 -14.54 27.78 4.13
N PRO A 4 -14.88 27.12 5.26
CA PRO A 4 -15.91 27.63 6.16
C PRO A 4 -15.43 28.86 6.93
N TYR A 5 -16.36 29.73 7.33
CA TYR A 5 -16.06 30.87 8.20
C TYR A 5 -16.39 30.54 9.67
N VAL A 6 -15.49 30.86 10.59
CA VAL A 6 -15.66 30.54 12.02
C VAL A 6 -16.30 31.70 12.77
N PHE A 7 -17.54 31.51 13.24
CA PHE A 7 -18.30 32.51 14.02
C PHE A 7 -19.36 31.82 14.88
N ALA A 8 -19.97 32.54 15.83
CA ALA A 8 -20.98 31.95 16.71
C ALA A 8 -22.18 31.40 15.93
N GLY A 9 -22.53 30.13 16.13
CA GLY A 9 -23.64 29.47 15.44
C GLY A 9 -23.36 29.08 13.99
N ASN A 10 -22.10 29.03 13.56
CA ASN A 10 -21.71 28.62 12.21
C ASN A 10 -21.94 27.13 11.88
N ASP A 11 -22.44 26.36 12.85
CA ASP A 11 -22.86 24.95 12.75
C ASP A 11 -24.37 24.78 12.52
N LYS A 12 -25.15 25.87 12.60
CA LYS A 12 -26.60 25.80 12.54
C LYS A 12 -27.06 25.32 11.16
N PRO A 13 -28.06 24.42 11.09
CA PRO A 13 -28.67 24.06 9.82
C PRO A 13 -29.19 25.31 9.08
N GLY A 14 -28.89 25.42 7.79
CA GLY A 14 -29.15 26.62 7.00
C GLY A 14 -27.94 27.56 6.88
N VAL A 15 -26.85 27.33 7.61
CA VAL A 15 -25.54 27.92 7.27
C VAL A 15 -24.87 27.02 6.22
N MET A 16 -24.50 27.58 5.07
CA MET A 16 -23.97 26.84 3.93
C MET A 16 -22.79 27.55 3.28
N LEU A 17 -21.92 26.77 2.65
CA LEU A 17 -20.91 27.28 1.71
C LEU A 17 -21.57 27.68 0.38
N SER A 18 -21.02 28.68 -0.31
CA SER A 18 -21.54 29.17 -1.58
C SER A 18 -21.57 28.08 -2.65
N GLY A 19 -20.52 27.30 -2.78
CA GLY A 19 -20.43 26.17 -3.71
C GLY A 19 -21.49 25.11 -3.42
N ALA A 20 -21.84 24.87 -2.15
CA ALA A 20 -22.90 23.94 -1.78
C ALA A 20 -24.29 24.46 -2.18
N ALA A 21 -24.60 25.73 -1.88
CA ALA A 21 -25.86 26.37 -2.26
C ALA A 21 -26.04 26.41 -3.79
N ARG A 22 -25.00 26.82 -4.52
CA ARG A 22 -25.00 26.84 -5.99
C ARG A 22 -25.15 25.44 -6.58
N ARG A 23 -24.53 24.41 -5.98
CA ARG A 23 -24.68 23.02 -6.44
C ARG A 23 -26.11 22.50 -6.23
N LEU A 24 -26.76 22.83 -5.11
CA LEU A 24 -28.18 22.52 -4.90
C LEU A 24 -29.04 23.10 -6.03
N ILE A 25 -28.84 24.37 -6.37
CA ILE A 25 -29.63 25.06 -7.40
C ILE A 25 -29.32 24.50 -8.80
N ASN A 26 -28.04 24.52 -9.18
CA ASN A 26 -27.63 24.36 -10.58
C ASN A 26 -27.52 22.90 -11.01
N LEU A 27 -27.15 22.00 -10.08
CA LEU A 27 -27.00 20.58 -10.38
C LEU A 27 -28.22 19.76 -9.97
N TYR A 28 -28.83 20.11 -8.83
CA TYR A 28 -29.91 19.32 -8.24
C TYR A 28 -31.30 19.96 -8.37
N ALA A 29 -31.40 21.19 -8.89
CA ALA A 29 -32.65 21.95 -8.99
C ALA A 29 -33.39 22.08 -7.63
N VAL A 30 -32.64 22.15 -6.53
CA VAL A 30 -33.14 22.30 -5.17
C VAL A 30 -32.97 23.76 -4.72
N LYS A 31 -34.07 24.36 -4.26
CA LYS A 31 -34.05 25.67 -3.62
C LYS A 31 -33.48 25.54 -2.19
N PRO A 32 -32.35 26.18 -1.85
CA PRO A 32 -31.64 25.94 -0.57
C PRO A 32 -32.30 26.61 0.64
N GLY A 33 -33.16 27.61 0.44
CA GLY A 33 -33.87 28.34 1.48
C GLY A 33 -34.89 29.30 0.88
N ILE A 34 -35.67 30.00 1.69
CA ILE A 34 -36.68 30.97 1.21
C ILE A 34 -36.09 32.37 1.20
N ARG A 35 -35.34 32.74 2.25
CA ARG A 35 -34.80 34.08 2.45
C ARG A 35 -33.36 34.00 2.95
N ALA A 36 -32.43 34.60 2.21
CA ALA A 36 -31.00 34.42 2.40
C ALA A 36 -30.26 35.69 2.83
N VAL A 37 -29.29 35.52 3.73
CA VAL A 37 -28.17 36.44 3.91
C VAL A 37 -26.96 35.84 3.20
N VAL A 38 -26.24 36.64 2.41
CA VAL A 38 -25.03 36.20 1.71
C VAL A 38 -23.83 36.99 2.21
N PHE A 39 -22.87 36.31 2.82
CA PHE A 39 -21.57 36.85 3.20
C PHE A 39 -20.55 36.53 2.10
N SER A 40 -20.21 37.54 1.30
CA SER A 40 -19.37 37.41 0.09
C SER A 40 -18.01 38.08 0.28
N ALA A 41 -16.95 37.40 -0.14
CA ALA A 41 -15.59 37.95 -0.19
C ALA A 41 -14.94 37.85 -1.59
N ASN A 42 -15.64 37.26 -2.56
CA ASN A 42 -15.10 36.92 -3.88
C ASN A 42 -16.20 36.83 -4.95
N VAL A 43 -15.79 36.63 -6.20
CA VAL A 43 -16.68 36.57 -7.36
C VAL A 43 -17.62 35.36 -7.28
N GLU A 44 -17.23 34.26 -6.64
CA GLU A 44 -18.11 33.10 -6.43
C GLU A 44 -19.27 33.42 -5.49
N GLY A 45 -19.03 34.21 -4.45
CA GLY A 45 -20.09 34.76 -3.60
C GLY A 45 -21.06 35.63 -4.41
N ASP A 46 -20.53 36.51 -5.26
CA ASP A 46 -21.34 37.38 -6.13
C ASP A 46 -22.20 36.54 -7.10
N ASN A 47 -21.63 35.50 -7.71
CA ASN A 47 -22.37 34.55 -8.55
C ASN A 47 -23.44 33.76 -7.78
N THR A 48 -23.24 33.53 -6.47
CA THR A 48 -24.23 32.83 -5.64
C THR A 48 -25.49 33.63 -5.46
N ILE A 49 -25.37 34.95 -5.34
CA ILE A 49 -26.52 35.86 -5.25
C ILE A 49 -27.39 35.71 -6.50
N ILE A 50 -26.78 35.74 -7.68
CA ILE A 50 -27.47 35.57 -8.97
C ILE A 50 -28.16 34.20 -9.05
N ASP A 51 -27.49 33.13 -8.64
CA ASP A 51 -28.07 31.77 -8.65
C ASP A 51 -29.25 31.66 -7.68
N LEU A 52 -29.16 32.27 -6.49
CA LEU A 52 -30.23 32.31 -5.49
C LEU A 52 -31.45 33.09 -5.99
N GLU A 53 -31.24 34.27 -6.59
CA GLU A 53 -32.31 35.08 -7.18
C GLU A 53 -33.00 34.32 -8.32
N ARG A 54 -32.24 33.64 -9.19
CA ARG A 54 -32.80 32.79 -10.26
C ARG A 54 -33.64 31.63 -9.70
N ALA A 55 -33.28 31.10 -8.54
CA ALA A 55 -34.03 30.07 -7.83
C ALA A 55 -35.24 30.63 -7.05
N GLY A 56 -35.49 31.94 -7.11
CA GLY A 56 -36.57 32.62 -6.40
C GLY A 56 -36.36 32.73 -4.90
N VAL A 57 -35.11 32.73 -4.43
CA VAL A 57 -34.75 33.01 -3.03
C VAL A 57 -34.73 34.53 -2.82
N ASP A 58 -35.35 34.99 -1.74
CA ASP A 58 -35.38 36.40 -1.36
C ASP A 58 -34.06 36.79 -0.69
N ILE A 59 -33.30 37.73 -1.27
CA ILE A 59 -32.02 38.18 -0.71
C ILE A 59 -32.27 39.27 0.34
N ALA A 60 -32.23 38.86 1.61
CA ALA A 60 -32.44 39.76 2.74
C ALA A 60 -31.32 40.80 2.88
N ARG A 61 -30.07 40.36 2.70
CA ARG A 61 -28.86 41.18 2.86
C ARG A 61 -27.68 40.54 2.15
N VAL A 62 -26.88 41.37 1.51
CA VAL A 62 -25.52 41.02 1.05
C VAL A 62 -24.53 41.74 1.97
N VAL A 63 -23.64 40.96 2.58
CA VAL A 63 -22.56 41.44 3.45
C VAL A 63 -21.26 41.24 2.68
N ASP A 64 -20.63 42.34 2.25
CA ASP A 64 -19.41 42.29 1.43
C ASP A 64 -18.18 42.50 2.31
N ALA A 65 -17.42 41.42 2.52
CA ALA A 65 -16.22 41.44 3.34
C ALA A 65 -15.11 42.32 2.76
N ARG A 66 -15.08 42.50 1.44
CA ARG A 66 -14.11 43.38 0.76
C ARG A 66 -14.34 44.85 1.10
N LYS A 67 -15.54 45.21 1.56
CA LYS A 67 -15.93 46.55 2.00
C LYS A 67 -15.93 46.69 3.52
N GLY A 68 -15.36 45.72 4.23
CA GLY A 68 -15.27 45.71 5.69
C GLY A 68 -16.55 45.24 6.41
N GLY A 69 -17.53 44.69 5.71
CA GLY A 69 -18.69 44.08 6.37
C GLY A 69 -18.33 42.72 6.98
N ASN A 70 -18.94 42.37 8.12
CA ASN A 70 -18.73 41.07 8.75
C ASN A 70 -20.00 40.50 9.39
N ILE A 71 -19.98 39.20 9.69
CA ILE A 71 -21.01 38.50 10.45
C ILE A 71 -20.43 38.03 11.78
N VAL A 72 -21.22 38.11 12.85
CA VAL A 72 -20.76 37.76 14.21
C VAL A 72 -21.54 36.60 14.81
N GLU A 73 -22.80 36.39 14.43
CA GLU A 73 -23.60 35.30 14.99
C GLU A 73 -24.70 34.85 14.03
N ALA A 74 -24.93 33.55 13.92
CA ALA A 74 -26.16 32.98 13.37
C ALA A 74 -27.04 32.45 14.52
N LYS A 75 -28.22 33.04 14.67
CA LYS A 75 -29.20 32.65 15.69
C LYS A 75 -30.24 31.73 15.09
N GLY A 76 -30.70 30.76 15.89
CA GLY A 76 -31.71 29.82 15.47
C GLY A 76 -31.90 28.68 16.44
N SER A 77 -32.75 27.74 16.03
CA SER A 77 -32.97 26.49 16.77
C SER A 77 -31.98 25.41 16.31
N GLN A 78 -32.00 24.24 16.95
CA GLN A 78 -31.27 23.06 16.46
C GLN A 78 -31.69 22.61 15.05
N LYS A 79 -32.80 23.12 14.51
CA LYS A 79 -33.35 22.71 13.20
C LYS A 79 -33.06 23.68 12.06
N ALA A 80 -32.82 24.96 12.37
CA ALA A 80 -32.67 26.00 11.36
C ALA A 80 -32.16 27.32 11.95
N VAL A 81 -31.33 28.03 11.19
CA VAL A 81 -31.09 29.46 11.35
C VAL A 81 -32.39 30.25 11.17
N LYS A 82 -32.52 31.35 11.92
CA LYS A 82 -33.67 32.26 11.91
C LYS A 82 -33.26 33.72 11.68
N SER A 83 -32.04 34.07 12.08
CA SER A 83 -31.49 35.39 11.86
C SER A 83 -29.96 35.36 11.91
N VAL A 84 -29.35 36.39 11.35
CA VAL A 84 -27.90 36.62 11.37
C VAL A 84 -27.63 38.01 11.95
N VAL A 85 -26.70 38.09 12.89
CA VAL A 85 -26.21 39.33 13.49
C VAL A 85 -24.94 39.77 12.76
N LEU A 86 -24.93 41.01 12.32
CA LEU A 86 -23.79 41.67 11.67
C LEU A 86 -22.88 42.33 12.72
N ASP A 87 -21.67 42.68 12.32
CA ASP A 87 -20.71 43.40 13.17
C ASP A 87 -21.16 44.82 13.53
N ASP A 88 -22.02 45.44 12.73
CA ASP A 88 -22.68 46.72 13.03
C ASP A 88 -23.86 46.61 14.01
N GLY A 89 -24.17 45.40 14.48
CA GLY A 89 -25.22 45.12 15.46
C GLY A 89 -26.62 44.90 14.86
N HIS A 90 -26.80 45.04 13.55
CA HIS A 90 -28.09 44.72 12.92
C HIS A 90 -28.34 43.21 12.91
N GLU A 91 -29.58 42.84 13.21
CA GLU A 91 -30.06 41.47 13.09
C GLU A 91 -30.98 41.35 11.87
N VAL A 92 -30.67 40.41 10.98
CA VAL A 92 -31.40 40.20 9.73
C VAL A 92 -32.06 38.83 9.76
N GLU A 93 -33.38 38.79 9.65
CA GLU A 93 -34.14 37.53 9.58
C GLU A 93 -33.89 36.79 8.25
N CYS A 94 -33.57 35.51 8.35
CA CYS A 94 -33.31 34.61 7.22
C CYS A 94 -33.40 33.14 7.64
N ASP A 95 -33.68 32.25 6.69
CA ASP A 95 -33.61 30.80 6.88
C ASP A 95 -32.39 30.15 6.19
N LEU A 96 -31.60 30.96 5.50
CA LEU A 96 -30.36 30.57 4.83
C LEU A 96 -29.28 31.64 5.05
N LEU A 97 -28.11 31.23 5.51
CA LEU A 97 -26.90 32.02 5.50
C LEU A 97 -25.89 31.35 4.57
N VAL A 98 -25.48 32.04 3.52
CA VAL A 98 -24.43 31.57 2.62
C VAL A 98 -23.12 32.30 2.93
N THR A 99 -22.04 31.55 3.09
CA THR A 99 -20.68 32.09 3.26
C THR A 99 -19.82 31.75 2.05
N ALA A 100 -19.13 32.76 1.51
CA ALA A 100 -18.22 32.65 0.37
C ALA A 100 -16.91 33.38 0.71
N VAL A 101 -16.13 32.81 1.64
CA VAL A 101 -14.98 33.48 2.27
C VAL A 101 -13.62 33.05 1.72
N GLY A 102 -13.62 32.28 0.64
CA GLY A 102 -12.40 31.86 -0.06
C GLY A 102 -12.23 30.36 -0.13
N TRP A 103 -11.08 29.96 -0.65
CA TRP A 103 -10.76 28.58 -0.99
C TRP A 103 -9.46 28.16 -0.32
N THR A 104 -9.25 26.85 -0.22
CA THR A 104 -7.97 26.20 0.07
C THR A 104 -7.62 25.28 -1.09
N ALA A 105 -6.41 25.38 -1.63
CA ALA A 105 -5.95 24.47 -2.66
C ALA A 105 -5.86 23.03 -2.08
N PRO A 106 -6.45 22.00 -2.72
CA PRO A 106 -6.41 20.63 -2.22
C PRO A 106 -5.04 19.97 -2.46
N THR A 107 -3.98 20.48 -1.83
CA THR A 107 -2.58 20.07 -2.06
C THR A 107 -2.22 18.71 -1.48
N SER A 108 -3.14 18.02 -0.80
CA SER A 108 -2.91 16.72 -0.15
C SER A 108 -2.17 15.68 -1.00
N LEU A 109 -2.53 15.48 -2.28
CA LEU A 109 -1.83 14.54 -3.17
C LEU A 109 -0.41 15.00 -3.49
N LEU A 110 -0.20 16.30 -3.65
CA LEU A 110 1.13 16.87 -3.88
C LEU A 110 2.00 16.69 -2.63
N ASN A 111 1.44 16.90 -1.43
CA ASN A 111 2.14 16.66 -0.16
C ASN A 111 2.58 15.19 -0.03
N MET A 112 1.69 14.25 -0.38
CA MET A 112 2.02 12.81 -0.39
C MET A 112 3.09 12.48 -1.44
N ALA A 113 3.18 13.25 -2.51
CA ALA A 113 4.25 13.15 -3.50
C ALA A 113 5.56 13.84 -3.08
N GLY A 114 5.58 14.55 -1.95
CA GLY A 114 6.77 15.22 -1.40
C GLY A 114 6.76 16.75 -1.47
N ASP A 115 5.70 17.37 -2.01
CA ASP A 115 5.55 18.82 -2.00
C ASP A 115 5.39 19.38 -0.58
N ARG A 116 5.90 20.59 -0.38
CA ARG A 116 5.73 21.35 0.84
C ARG A 116 5.04 22.66 0.49
N PRO A 117 3.72 22.77 0.67
CA PRO A 117 3.00 23.95 0.26
C PRO A 117 3.40 25.15 1.12
N VAL A 118 3.44 26.33 0.50
CA VAL A 118 3.76 27.61 1.15
C VAL A 118 2.51 28.46 1.20
N TYR A 119 2.31 29.15 2.33
CA TYR A 119 1.21 30.08 2.49
C TYR A 119 1.49 31.40 1.77
N ASP A 120 0.54 31.84 0.97
CA ASP A 120 0.55 33.13 0.28
C ASP A 120 -0.49 34.05 0.96
N PRO A 121 -0.05 35.06 1.74
CA PRO A 121 -0.96 35.95 2.47
C PRO A 121 -1.76 36.88 1.57
N ALA A 122 -1.27 37.21 0.37
CA ALA A 122 -2.00 38.06 -0.57
C ALA A 122 -3.25 37.32 -1.08
N ALA A 123 -3.12 36.04 -1.40
CA ALA A 123 -4.22 35.20 -1.87
C ALA A 123 -4.95 34.43 -0.76
N ALA A 124 -4.54 34.62 0.50
CA ALA A 124 -5.04 33.93 1.70
C ALA A 124 -5.12 32.39 1.57
N ARG A 125 -4.09 31.78 0.95
CA ARG A 125 -4.11 30.38 0.47
C ARG A 125 -2.73 29.71 0.50
N PHE A 126 -2.72 28.39 0.73
CA PHE A 126 -1.54 27.56 0.52
C PHE A 126 -1.41 27.18 -0.97
N PHE A 127 -0.20 27.31 -1.53
CA PHE A 127 0.14 26.89 -2.89
C PHE A 127 1.30 25.89 -2.90
N PRO A 128 1.37 25.00 -3.91
CA PRO A 128 2.53 24.15 -4.13
C PRO A 128 3.81 24.98 -4.31
N HIS A 129 4.95 24.44 -3.88
CA HIS A 129 6.23 25.14 -3.95
C HIS A 129 7.37 24.28 -4.49
N GLN A 130 7.58 23.08 -3.94
CA GLN A 130 8.70 22.21 -4.28
C GLN A 130 8.19 20.80 -4.58
N MET A 131 7.77 20.58 -5.82
CA MET A 131 7.33 19.28 -6.30
C MET A 131 8.50 18.51 -6.93
N PRO A 132 8.52 17.17 -6.86
CA PRO A 132 9.43 16.36 -7.66
C PRO A 132 9.26 16.63 -9.17
N ASP A 133 10.33 16.47 -9.95
CA ASP A 133 10.35 16.77 -11.39
C ASP A 133 9.33 15.94 -12.22
N ASN A 134 8.91 14.78 -11.72
CA ASN A 134 7.92 13.92 -12.36
C ASN A 134 6.48 14.18 -11.88
N VAL A 135 6.26 15.22 -11.07
CA VAL A 135 4.95 15.64 -10.56
C VAL A 135 4.65 17.03 -11.09
N LEU A 136 3.47 17.18 -11.69
CA LEU A 136 3.00 18.45 -12.22
C LEU A 136 1.65 18.79 -11.60
N ALA A 137 1.46 20.06 -11.24
CA ALA A 137 0.19 20.60 -10.77
C ALA A 137 -0.41 21.56 -11.80
N THR A 138 -1.74 21.70 -11.79
CA THR A 138 -2.48 22.52 -12.77
C THR A 138 -3.77 23.10 -12.22
N GLY A 139 -4.29 24.13 -12.88
CA GLY A 139 -5.55 24.79 -12.58
C GLY A 139 -5.55 25.49 -11.21
N GLY A 140 -6.70 25.47 -10.53
CA GLY A 140 -6.93 26.11 -9.23
C GLY A 140 -6.00 25.68 -8.09
N LEU A 141 -5.15 24.67 -8.30
CA LEU A 141 -4.09 24.28 -7.36
C LEU A 141 -2.88 25.22 -7.39
N VAL A 142 -2.58 25.84 -8.54
CA VAL A 142 -1.35 26.63 -8.75
C VAL A 142 -1.62 28.13 -8.94
N GLY A 143 -2.88 28.51 -9.16
CA GLY A 143 -3.32 29.89 -9.27
C GLY A 143 -4.80 30.00 -9.65
N ASP A 144 -5.20 31.20 -9.97
CA ASP A 144 -6.53 31.62 -10.40
C ASP A 144 -6.52 31.97 -11.90
N GLY A 145 -7.70 31.98 -12.51
CA GLY A 145 -7.89 32.37 -13.90
C GLY A 145 -9.31 32.15 -14.36
N THR A 146 -9.64 32.72 -15.50
CA THR A 146 -10.86 32.41 -16.25
C THR A 146 -10.89 30.92 -16.63
N ALA A 147 -12.06 30.41 -16.98
CA ALA A 147 -12.20 29.03 -17.45
C ALA A 147 -11.28 28.74 -18.66
N GLU A 148 -11.08 29.72 -19.54
CA GLU A 148 -10.22 29.61 -20.72
C GLU A 148 -8.74 29.49 -20.33
N GLU A 149 -8.26 30.33 -19.41
CA GLU A 149 -6.89 30.29 -18.89
C GLU A 149 -6.59 28.99 -18.14
N LEU A 150 -7.52 28.53 -17.30
CA LEU A 150 -7.38 27.25 -16.58
C LEU A 150 -7.31 26.06 -17.53
N VAL A 151 -8.12 26.07 -18.61
CA VAL A 151 -8.09 25.03 -19.64
C VAL A 151 -6.79 25.09 -20.46
N ALA A 152 -6.31 26.28 -20.82
CA ALA A 152 -5.04 26.46 -21.51
C ALA A 152 -3.88 25.92 -20.68
N HIS A 153 -3.78 26.34 -19.41
CA HIS A 153 -2.77 25.83 -18.48
C HIS A 153 -2.85 24.30 -18.30
N GLY A 154 -4.07 23.74 -18.26
CA GLY A 154 -4.30 22.29 -18.27
C GLY A 154 -3.70 21.58 -19.48
N ARG A 155 -3.90 22.14 -20.69
CA ARG A 155 -3.34 21.60 -21.93
C ARG A 155 -1.82 21.67 -21.96
N GLU A 156 -1.24 22.79 -21.56
CA GLU A 156 0.21 22.97 -21.50
C GLU A 156 0.84 21.99 -20.48
N THR A 157 0.17 21.79 -19.33
CA THR A 157 0.58 20.78 -18.34
C THR A 157 0.57 19.37 -18.92
N GLY A 158 -0.48 19.01 -19.67
CA GLY A 158 -0.56 17.72 -20.34
C GLY A 158 0.53 17.52 -21.40
N ALA A 159 0.83 18.56 -22.18
CA ALA A 159 1.91 18.52 -23.17
C ALA A 159 3.28 18.35 -22.51
N LEU A 160 3.55 19.08 -21.43
CA LEU A 160 4.78 18.96 -20.65
C LEU A 160 4.92 17.53 -20.05
N ALA A 161 3.84 17.01 -19.47
CA ALA A 161 3.81 15.64 -18.93
C ALA A 161 4.12 14.60 -20.01
N ALA A 162 3.48 14.70 -21.18
CA ALA A 162 3.70 13.79 -22.30
C ALA A 162 5.14 13.87 -22.82
N GLY A 163 5.70 15.08 -22.95
CA GLY A 163 7.08 15.29 -23.36
C GLY A 163 8.07 14.66 -22.39
N ARG A 164 7.91 14.90 -21.07
CA ARG A 164 8.75 14.28 -20.03
C ARG A 164 8.62 12.75 -20.03
N ALA A 165 7.39 12.22 -20.17
CA ALA A 165 7.15 10.79 -20.24
C ALA A 165 7.82 10.13 -21.45
N ALA A 166 7.84 10.79 -22.62
CA ALA A 166 8.51 10.28 -23.82
C ALA A 166 10.03 10.12 -23.62
N VAL A 167 10.67 11.09 -22.96
CA VAL A 167 12.11 11.01 -22.64
C VAL A 167 12.39 9.89 -21.64
N VAL A 168 11.58 9.77 -20.57
CA VAL A 168 11.71 8.67 -19.60
C VAL A 168 11.53 7.31 -20.27
N ALA A 169 10.56 7.17 -21.17
CA ALA A 169 10.32 5.94 -21.91
C ALA A 169 11.52 5.56 -22.79
N HIS A 170 12.14 6.53 -23.48
CA HIS A 170 13.37 6.32 -24.26
C HIS A 170 14.50 5.80 -23.36
N HIS A 171 14.74 6.45 -22.22
CA HIS A 171 15.79 6.04 -21.27
C HIS A 171 15.57 4.62 -20.74
N LEU A 172 14.34 4.26 -20.36
CA LEU A 172 14.02 2.91 -19.89
C LEU A 172 14.23 1.86 -20.98
N GLN A 173 13.84 2.17 -22.22
CA GLN A 173 14.06 1.28 -23.35
C GLN A 173 15.56 1.09 -23.63
N ALA A 174 16.34 2.17 -23.58
CA ALA A 174 17.79 2.12 -23.80
C ALA A 174 18.54 1.33 -22.71
N ALA A 175 18.07 1.39 -21.46
CA ALA A 175 18.64 0.67 -20.34
C ALA A 175 18.24 -0.82 -20.29
N THR A 176 17.21 -1.23 -21.02
CA THR A 176 16.67 -2.59 -20.95
C THR A 176 17.34 -3.49 -21.99
N ALA A 177 18.18 -4.43 -21.52
CA ALA A 177 18.99 -5.30 -22.38
C ALA A 177 18.22 -6.13 -23.43
N ARG A 178 16.93 -6.43 -23.18
CA ARG A 178 16.06 -7.21 -24.10
C ARG A 178 15.04 -6.36 -24.85
N ALA A 179 15.08 -5.04 -24.71
CA ALA A 179 14.16 -4.16 -25.44
C ALA A 179 14.59 -4.01 -26.90
N ALA A 180 13.64 -3.59 -27.75
CA ALA A 180 13.96 -3.21 -29.11
C ALA A 180 15.02 -2.09 -29.12
N ALA A 181 15.96 -2.14 -30.06
CA ALA A 181 16.99 -1.12 -30.20
C ALA A 181 16.35 0.26 -30.33
N VAL A 182 16.78 1.20 -29.49
CA VAL A 182 16.29 2.57 -29.53
C VAL A 182 16.86 3.28 -30.75
N THR A 183 16.00 3.96 -31.50
CA THR A 183 16.41 4.74 -32.68
C THR A 183 16.50 6.21 -32.29
N GLY A 184 17.59 6.87 -32.69
CA GLY A 184 17.85 8.28 -32.37
C GLY A 184 18.34 8.54 -30.95
N SER A 185 18.87 9.75 -30.73
CA SER A 185 19.30 10.22 -29.40
C SER A 185 18.11 10.56 -28.53
N ALA A 186 18.25 10.43 -27.21
CA ALA A 186 17.26 10.92 -26.27
C ALA A 186 17.08 12.44 -26.47
N ALA A 187 15.82 12.89 -26.56
CA ALA A 187 15.52 14.31 -26.53
C ALA A 187 15.87 14.89 -25.15
N PRO A 188 16.26 16.18 -25.05
CA PRO A 188 16.45 16.81 -23.75
C PRO A 188 15.15 16.80 -22.95
N MET A 189 15.26 16.70 -21.62
CA MET A 189 14.10 16.80 -20.72
C MET A 189 13.42 18.16 -20.89
N PRO A 190 12.11 18.21 -21.23
CA PRO A 190 11.41 19.47 -21.39
C PRO A 190 11.40 20.31 -20.09
N THR A 191 11.83 21.55 -20.23
CA THR A 191 11.71 22.61 -19.21
C THR A 191 10.25 23.01 -19.02
N ASP A 192 9.93 23.48 -17.81
CA ASP A 192 8.59 24.00 -17.54
C ASP A 192 8.49 25.45 -18.01
N GLU A 193 7.86 25.66 -19.17
CA GLU A 193 7.68 26.96 -19.81
C GLU A 193 6.20 27.41 -19.82
N ARG A 194 5.37 26.78 -18.99
CA ARG A 194 3.93 27.07 -18.91
C ARG A 194 3.69 28.49 -18.45
N VAL A 195 2.63 29.11 -18.96
CA VAL A 195 2.22 30.44 -18.51
C VAL A 195 1.74 30.35 -17.06
N SER A 196 2.38 31.06 -16.15
CA SER A 196 1.98 31.05 -14.73
C SER A 196 0.58 31.66 -14.57
N LEU A 197 -0.28 30.96 -13.83
CA LEU A 197 -1.58 31.50 -13.43
C LEU A 197 -1.41 32.58 -12.37
N THR A 198 -2.24 33.63 -12.45
CA THR A 198 -2.23 34.72 -11.48
C THR A 198 -2.73 34.26 -10.12
N ARG A 199 -2.29 34.86 -9.03
CA ARG A 199 -2.90 34.67 -7.70
C ARG A 199 -3.63 35.95 -7.34
N GLN A 200 -4.96 35.88 -7.23
CA GLN A 200 -5.76 37.06 -6.95
C GLN A 200 -5.73 37.38 -5.45
N ASP A 201 -5.63 38.68 -5.15
CA ASP A 201 -5.73 39.19 -3.78
C ASP A 201 -7.06 38.76 -3.15
N HIS A 202 -7.00 38.26 -1.92
CA HIS A 202 -8.17 37.80 -1.18
C HIS A 202 -7.99 38.11 0.31
N PRO A 203 -9.02 38.68 0.99
CA PRO A 203 -8.92 38.96 2.42
C PRO A 203 -8.75 37.67 3.25
N GLU A 204 -7.95 37.75 4.32
CA GLU A 204 -7.73 36.66 5.27
C GLU A 204 -8.94 36.45 6.19
N LEU A 205 -9.96 35.79 5.66
CA LEU A 205 -11.21 35.51 6.37
C LEU A 205 -11.24 34.06 6.87
N TYR A 206 -10.79 33.89 8.11
CA TYR A 206 -10.78 32.59 8.80
C TYR A 206 -11.82 32.52 9.91
N ARG A 207 -11.94 33.61 10.68
CA ARG A 207 -12.69 33.69 11.92
C ARG A 207 -13.25 35.10 12.11
N SER A 208 -14.40 35.19 12.77
CA SER A 208 -15.03 36.42 13.23
C SER A 208 -14.51 36.84 14.61
N THR A 209 -15.00 37.96 15.13
CA THR A 209 -14.72 38.42 16.50
C THR A 209 -15.26 37.43 17.54
N THR A 210 -16.32 36.69 17.19
CA THR A 210 -16.89 35.62 18.02
C THR A 210 -16.24 34.27 17.73
N HIS A 211 -16.56 33.29 18.59
CA HIS A 211 -16.07 31.93 18.45
C HIS A 211 -17.12 31.02 17.84
N GLY A 212 -16.69 30.13 16.95
CA GLY A 212 -17.52 29.08 16.34
C GLY A 212 -16.82 27.74 16.29
N ILE A 213 -17.48 26.79 15.63
CA ILE A 213 -16.96 25.47 15.27
C ILE A 213 -15.90 25.60 14.19
N VAL A 214 -14.78 24.91 14.39
CA VAL A 214 -13.67 24.80 13.43
C VAL A 214 -13.70 23.44 12.76
N ASP A 215 -13.91 22.37 13.53
CA ASP A 215 -14.10 21.01 13.02
C ASP A 215 -15.52 20.51 13.31
N TYR A 216 -16.32 20.39 12.26
CA TYR A 216 -17.70 19.96 12.34
C TYR A 216 -17.85 18.47 12.64
N SER A 217 -16.85 17.64 12.30
CA SER A 217 -16.93 16.19 12.49
C SER A 217 -16.60 15.79 13.93
N GLU A 218 -15.65 16.51 14.53
CA GLU A 218 -15.13 16.23 15.88
C GLU A 218 -15.71 17.19 16.94
N ASP A 219 -16.62 18.09 16.55
CA ASP A 219 -17.27 19.10 17.41
C ASP A 219 -16.25 20.00 18.14
N VAL A 220 -15.21 20.42 17.42
CA VAL A 220 -14.12 21.24 17.97
C VAL A 220 -14.31 22.71 17.61
N GLY A 221 -14.42 23.56 18.64
CA GLY A 221 -14.54 25.00 18.51
C GLY A 221 -13.21 25.75 18.57
N SER A 222 -13.21 26.98 18.07
CA SER A 222 -12.06 27.90 18.17
C SER A 222 -11.66 28.20 19.63
N LYS A 223 -12.61 28.15 20.58
CA LYS A 223 -12.28 28.31 22.02
C LYS A 223 -11.46 27.14 22.54
N ASP A 224 -11.73 25.92 22.07
CA ASP A 224 -11.03 24.71 22.50
C ASP A 224 -9.59 24.76 22.01
N LEU A 225 -9.37 25.17 20.75
CA LEU A 225 -8.03 25.38 20.19
C LEU A 225 -7.24 26.47 20.95
N VAL A 226 -7.88 27.60 21.25
CA VAL A 226 -7.24 28.69 22.03
C VAL A 226 -6.90 28.23 23.44
N SER A 227 -7.77 27.46 24.08
CA SER A 227 -7.55 26.94 25.44
C SER A 227 -6.41 25.92 25.46
N ALA A 228 -6.41 24.97 24.51
CA ALA A 228 -5.35 23.98 24.35
C ALA A 228 -3.97 24.65 24.10
N THR A 229 -3.93 25.71 23.31
CA THR A 229 -2.69 26.48 23.10
C THR A 229 -2.19 27.09 24.41
N LYS A 230 -3.09 27.67 25.24
CA LYS A 230 -2.74 28.22 26.56
C LYS A 230 -2.28 27.16 27.57
N GLU A 231 -2.73 25.93 27.40
CA GLU A 231 -2.29 24.77 28.20
C GLU A 231 -0.92 24.22 27.77
N GLY A 232 -0.32 24.76 26.69
CA GLY A 232 1.00 24.38 26.21
C GLY A 232 1.01 23.42 25.02
N TYR A 233 -0.16 23.10 24.44
CA TYR A 233 -0.26 22.34 23.19
C TYR A 233 -0.14 23.30 21.99
N ASP A 234 0.98 24.02 21.89
CA ASP A 234 1.20 25.16 20.99
C ASP A 234 1.81 24.79 19.63
N SER A 235 2.19 23.53 19.39
CA SER A 235 2.49 23.04 18.04
C SER A 235 1.23 22.47 17.38
N VAL A 236 1.11 22.63 16.06
CA VAL A 236 -0.07 22.15 15.30
C VAL A 236 -0.29 20.64 15.46
N GLU A 237 0.79 19.88 15.61
CA GLU A 237 0.76 18.43 15.82
C GLU A 237 0.26 18.05 17.22
N LEU A 238 0.66 18.78 18.26
CA LEU A 238 0.17 18.56 19.62
C LEU A 238 -1.29 19.04 19.78
N LEU A 239 -1.60 20.22 19.26
CA LEU A 239 -2.96 20.78 19.26
C LEU A 239 -3.95 19.81 18.62
N LYS A 240 -3.61 19.27 17.44
CA LYS A 240 -4.38 18.25 16.73
C LYS A 240 -4.65 17.02 17.60
N ARG A 241 -3.61 16.46 18.25
CA ARG A 241 -3.75 15.25 19.07
C ARG A 241 -4.56 15.49 20.34
N TYR A 242 -4.44 16.68 20.92
CA TYR A 242 -5.14 17.02 22.15
C TYR A 242 -6.62 17.33 21.90
N THR A 243 -6.91 18.11 20.87
CA THR A 243 -8.26 18.59 20.57
C THR A 243 -9.03 17.70 19.61
N THR A 244 -8.37 16.74 18.96
CA THR A 244 -8.90 15.90 17.86
C THR A 244 -9.21 16.65 16.56
N ALA A 245 -8.96 17.96 16.48
CA ALA A 245 -9.18 18.73 15.26
C ALA A 245 -8.46 18.10 14.05
N THR A 246 -9.15 18.03 12.90
CA THR A 246 -8.71 17.44 11.63
C THR A 246 -8.61 15.91 11.62
N MET A 247 -9.02 15.21 12.69
CA MET A 247 -8.93 13.74 12.80
C MET A 247 -10.19 13.00 12.36
N GLY A 248 -11.29 13.71 12.11
CA GLY A 248 -12.55 13.12 11.66
C GLY A 248 -12.54 12.64 10.21
N PRO A 249 -13.68 12.16 9.69
CA PRO A 249 -13.79 11.57 8.35
C PRO A 249 -13.41 12.52 7.20
N ALA A 250 -13.54 13.83 7.41
CA ALA A 250 -13.08 14.85 6.47
C ALA A 250 -11.55 14.96 6.39
N GLN A 251 -10.82 14.45 7.40
CA GLN A 251 -9.36 14.49 7.50
C GLN A 251 -8.78 15.90 7.30
N GLY A 252 -9.43 16.92 7.84
CA GLY A 252 -8.95 18.30 7.79
C GLY A 252 -9.21 19.06 6.47
N LYS A 253 -9.94 18.48 5.53
CA LYS A 253 -10.24 19.10 4.22
C LYS A 253 -10.87 20.49 4.32
N LEU A 254 -11.74 20.70 5.30
CA LEU A 254 -12.40 21.99 5.55
C LEU A 254 -11.72 22.75 6.69
N GLU A 255 -11.16 22.00 7.63
CA GLU A 255 -10.84 22.46 8.98
C GLU A 255 -9.38 22.90 9.10
N THR A 256 -8.45 22.27 8.38
CA THR A 256 -7.01 22.43 8.60
C THR A 256 -6.56 23.88 8.58
N VAL A 257 -6.97 24.66 7.58
CA VAL A 257 -6.52 26.05 7.47
C VAL A 257 -7.10 26.91 8.58
N ASN A 258 -8.36 26.69 8.98
CA ASN A 258 -8.96 27.41 10.10
C ASN A 258 -8.32 27.01 11.43
N THR A 259 -7.97 25.74 11.62
CA THR A 259 -7.22 25.27 12.79
C THR A 259 -5.86 25.97 12.88
N VAL A 260 -5.13 26.03 11.77
CA VAL A 260 -3.82 26.72 11.71
C VAL A 260 -3.99 28.22 11.95
N ALA A 261 -5.01 28.86 11.37
CA ALA A 261 -5.27 30.29 11.58
C ALA A 261 -5.59 30.62 13.05
N VAL A 262 -6.42 29.81 13.71
CA VAL A 262 -6.74 30.00 15.14
C VAL A 262 -5.51 29.77 16.03
N LEU A 263 -4.66 28.78 15.70
CA LEU A 263 -3.41 28.56 16.41
C LEU A 263 -2.43 29.72 16.22
N ALA A 264 -2.26 30.20 14.98
CA ALA A 264 -1.41 31.33 14.65
C ALA A 264 -1.82 32.58 15.42
N GLU A 265 -3.12 32.89 15.43
CA GLU A 265 -3.66 33.99 16.21
C GLU A 265 -3.43 33.82 17.72
N ALA A 266 -3.66 32.62 18.27
CA ALA A 266 -3.45 32.34 19.69
C ALA A 266 -1.98 32.49 20.12
N ARG A 267 -1.04 32.28 19.20
CA ARG A 267 0.41 32.45 19.40
C ARG A 267 0.94 33.84 19.05
N GLY A 268 0.16 34.66 18.35
CA GLY A 268 0.63 35.93 17.79
C GLY A 268 1.61 35.75 16.63
N GLU A 269 1.48 34.66 15.89
CA GLU A 269 2.30 34.30 14.72
C GLU A 269 1.49 34.37 13.43
N THR A 270 2.16 34.32 12.29
CA THR A 270 1.53 34.19 10.97
C THR A 270 1.21 32.73 10.64
N ILE A 271 0.25 32.52 9.74
CA ILE A 271 -0.07 31.17 9.22
C ILE A 271 1.14 30.50 8.55
N ALA A 272 2.00 31.30 7.91
CA ALA A 272 3.21 30.82 7.27
C ALA A 272 4.23 30.25 8.28
N GLU A 273 4.32 30.84 9.48
CA GLU A 273 5.24 30.39 10.54
C GLU A 273 4.74 29.12 11.24
N VAL A 274 3.44 29.00 11.47
CA VAL A 274 2.85 27.80 12.09
C VAL A 274 2.93 26.59 11.15
N GLY A 275 2.70 26.80 9.85
CA GLY A 275 2.69 25.74 8.85
C GLY A 275 1.49 24.79 8.97
N THR A 276 1.41 23.81 8.05
CA THR A 276 0.34 22.79 8.05
C THR A 276 0.83 21.45 8.60
N THR A 277 -0.11 20.56 8.93
CA THR A 277 0.20 19.16 9.24
C THR A 277 0.51 18.36 7.98
N VAL A 278 1.16 17.20 8.18
CA VAL A 278 1.53 16.29 7.07
C VAL A 278 0.32 15.48 6.61
N TRP A 279 0.03 15.52 5.31
CA TRP A 279 -0.97 14.66 4.67
C TRP A 279 -0.49 13.22 4.52
N ARG A 280 -1.38 12.25 4.74
CA ARG A 280 -1.09 10.82 4.62
C ARG A 280 -2.10 10.12 3.70
N PRO A 281 -1.69 9.08 2.96
CA PRO A 281 -2.63 8.21 2.29
C PRO A 281 -3.56 7.52 3.30
N PRO A 282 -4.81 7.21 2.94
CA PRO A 282 -5.47 7.53 1.67
C PRO A 282 -6.13 8.92 1.66
N TYR A 283 -6.24 9.58 0.50
CA TYR A 283 -6.95 10.88 0.35
C TYR A 283 -8.43 10.82 0.79
N ALA A 284 -9.06 9.69 0.53
CA ALA A 284 -10.40 9.37 1.01
C ALA A 284 -10.42 7.90 1.43
N PRO A 285 -11.21 7.52 2.47
CA PRO A 285 -11.22 6.15 2.96
C PRO A 285 -11.66 5.14 1.87
N PRO A 286 -10.82 4.16 1.50
CA PRO A 286 -11.26 2.99 0.75
C PRO A 286 -11.93 1.98 1.69
N THR A 287 -12.73 1.07 1.15
CA THR A 287 -13.24 -0.05 1.94
C THR A 287 -12.14 -1.09 2.16
N LEU A 288 -12.13 -1.76 3.32
CA LEU A 288 -11.18 -2.83 3.59
C LEU A 288 -11.29 -3.98 2.56
N GLY A 289 -12.51 -4.27 2.08
CA GLY A 289 -12.72 -5.28 1.04
C GLY A 289 -12.10 -4.90 -0.31
N ALA A 290 -12.07 -3.62 -0.68
CA ALA A 290 -11.37 -3.17 -1.89
C ALA A 290 -9.85 -3.32 -1.75
N LEU A 291 -9.30 -3.07 -0.55
CA LEU A 291 -7.86 -3.27 -0.27
C LEU A 291 -7.47 -4.75 -0.20
N ALA A 292 -8.34 -5.61 0.36
CA ALA A 292 -8.10 -7.04 0.46
C ALA A 292 -8.07 -7.73 -0.92
N GLY A 293 -8.76 -7.16 -1.92
CA GLY A 293 -8.81 -7.70 -3.27
C GLY A 293 -9.38 -9.13 -3.31
N ARG A 294 -8.76 -10.01 -4.08
CA ARG A 294 -9.09 -11.44 -4.10
C ARG A 294 -8.12 -12.19 -3.19
N ILE A 295 -8.66 -13.03 -2.32
CA ILE A 295 -7.85 -13.93 -1.50
C ILE A 295 -7.21 -14.98 -2.42
N PHE A 296 -5.89 -15.05 -2.43
CA PHE A 296 -5.13 -16.04 -3.19
C PHE A 296 -4.09 -16.69 -2.27
N GLU A 297 -4.47 -17.79 -1.63
CA GLU A 297 -3.57 -18.64 -0.85
C GLU A 297 -3.35 -19.93 -1.66
N PRO A 298 -2.23 -20.06 -2.41
CA PRO A 298 -2.03 -21.20 -3.28
C PRO A 298 -1.71 -22.46 -2.47
N GLU A 299 -2.58 -23.46 -2.57
CA GLU A 299 -2.36 -24.80 -2.04
C GLU A 299 -1.70 -25.69 -3.10
N ARG A 300 -0.67 -26.44 -2.70
CA ARG A 300 0.03 -27.40 -3.55
C ARG A 300 -0.35 -28.81 -3.16
N VAL A 301 -0.60 -29.64 -4.16
CA VAL A 301 -0.96 -31.05 -3.97
C VAL A 301 -0.05 -31.93 -4.81
N SER A 302 0.36 -33.08 -4.27
CA SER A 302 1.21 -34.03 -4.98
C SER A 302 0.44 -34.70 -6.13
N SER A 303 1.17 -35.31 -7.07
CA SER A 303 0.59 -36.09 -8.17
C SER A 303 -0.30 -37.25 -7.69
N VAL A 304 -0.05 -37.75 -6.48
CA VAL A 304 -0.82 -38.84 -5.85
C VAL A 304 -1.94 -38.34 -4.93
N HIS A 305 -2.15 -37.02 -4.82
CA HIS A 305 -3.21 -36.46 -3.98
C HIS A 305 -4.63 -36.98 -4.28
N PRO A 306 -5.03 -37.24 -5.54
CA PRO A 306 -6.33 -37.87 -5.80
C PRO A 306 -6.51 -39.22 -5.10
N TRP A 307 -5.43 -40.00 -4.93
CA TRP A 307 -5.46 -41.25 -4.19
C TRP A 307 -5.66 -41.01 -2.69
N HIS A 308 -4.99 -39.99 -2.13
CA HIS A 308 -5.14 -39.59 -0.72
C HIS A 308 -6.59 -39.23 -0.40
N VAL A 309 -7.23 -38.43 -1.26
CA VAL A 309 -8.64 -38.05 -1.13
C VAL A 309 -9.56 -39.27 -1.22
N ALA A 310 -9.33 -40.15 -2.21
CA ALA A 310 -10.14 -41.36 -2.39
C ALA A 310 -10.03 -42.35 -1.22
N ASN A 311 -8.96 -42.28 -0.43
CA ASN A 311 -8.72 -43.15 0.73
C ASN A 311 -8.91 -42.44 2.07
N ASN A 312 -9.63 -41.30 2.09
CA ASN A 312 -9.98 -40.55 3.31
C ASN A 312 -8.78 -40.15 4.16
N ALA A 313 -7.68 -39.72 3.53
CA ALA A 313 -6.55 -39.14 4.24
C ALA A 313 -6.98 -37.89 5.04
N THR A 314 -6.54 -37.80 6.30
CA THR A 314 -6.61 -36.55 7.06
C THR A 314 -5.54 -35.59 6.51
N PRO A 315 -5.88 -34.37 6.07
CA PRO A 315 -4.90 -33.44 5.52
C PRO A 315 -4.19 -32.62 6.62
N ILE A 316 -2.90 -32.36 6.41
CA ILE A 316 -2.12 -31.36 7.15
C ILE A 316 -1.41 -30.42 6.17
N LEU A 317 -1.31 -29.15 6.54
CA LEU A 317 -0.55 -28.15 5.78
C LEU A 317 0.94 -28.20 6.18
N ALA A 318 1.81 -28.49 5.21
CA ALA A 318 3.25 -28.51 5.38
C ALA A 318 3.91 -27.50 4.42
N GLY A 319 4.14 -26.28 4.91
CA GLY A 319 4.49 -25.15 4.06
C GLY A 319 3.34 -24.86 3.10
N ALA A 320 3.59 -24.83 1.80
CA ALA A 320 2.55 -24.65 0.78
C ALA A 320 1.85 -25.96 0.37
N TRP A 321 2.25 -27.12 0.91
CA TRP A 321 1.72 -28.42 0.48
C TRP A 321 0.65 -28.98 1.41
N ILE A 322 -0.41 -29.54 0.83
CA ILE A 322 -1.33 -30.42 1.54
C ILE A 322 -0.77 -31.84 1.53
N ARG A 323 -0.60 -32.42 2.73
CA ARG A 323 -0.07 -33.77 2.93
C ARG A 323 -1.06 -34.65 3.68
N PRO A 324 -1.04 -35.96 3.47
CA PRO A 324 -1.66 -36.90 4.41
C PRO A 324 -0.94 -36.84 5.75
N GLU A 325 -1.68 -36.57 6.81
CA GLU A 325 -1.21 -36.74 8.19
C GLU A 325 -1.35 -38.21 8.60
N HIS A 326 -2.50 -38.83 8.33
CA HIS A 326 -2.80 -40.24 8.58
C HIS A 326 -4.06 -40.70 7.81
N TYR A 327 -4.34 -42.01 7.79
CA TYR A 327 -5.46 -42.69 7.14
C TYR A 327 -6.28 -43.54 8.14
N GLY A 328 -6.71 -42.93 9.25
CA GLY A 328 -7.43 -43.62 10.32
C GLY A 328 -6.73 -43.50 11.67
N ASP A 329 -6.26 -44.60 12.25
CA ASP A 329 -5.56 -44.60 13.54
C ASP A 329 -4.03 -44.48 13.37
N PRO A 330 -3.40 -43.33 13.71
CA PRO A 330 -1.96 -43.15 13.57
C PRO A 330 -1.12 -44.15 14.38
N ALA A 331 -1.59 -44.60 15.54
CA ALA A 331 -0.85 -45.54 16.37
C ALA A 331 -0.80 -46.94 15.73
N ALA A 332 -1.90 -47.35 15.10
CA ALA A 332 -1.96 -48.58 14.32
C ALA A 332 -1.04 -48.50 13.09
N GLU A 333 -0.98 -47.35 12.40
CA GLU A 333 -0.07 -47.14 11.26
C GLU A 333 1.41 -47.28 11.66
N VAL A 334 1.81 -46.66 12.77
CA VAL A 334 3.18 -46.78 13.30
C VAL A 334 3.52 -48.23 13.62
N THR A 335 2.62 -48.94 14.27
CA THR A 335 2.80 -50.36 14.60
C THR A 335 2.95 -51.20 13.34
N ASN A 336 2.06 -50.99 12.36
CA ASN A 336 2.12 -51.71 11.09
C ASN A 336 3.42 -51.44 10.30
N VAL A 337 3.91 -50.20 10.26
CA VAL A 337 5.20 -49.89 9.60
C VAL A 337 6.35 -50.65 10.27
N ARG A 338 6.37 -50.73 11.60
CA ARG A 338 7.44 -51.40 12.36
C ARG A 338 7.41 -52.92 12.22
N GLU A 339 6.22 -53.52 12.17
CA GLU A 339 6.05 -54.97 12.11
C GLU A 339 5.99 -55.51 10.66
N ASN A 340 5.56 -54.68 9.72
CA ASN A 340 5.31 -55.07 8.33
C ASN A 340 5.97 -54.10 7.34
N VAL A 341 5.17 -53.30 6.63
CA VAL A 341 5.58 -52.31 5.64
C VAL A 341 4.51 -51.23 5.56
N GLY A 342 4.93 -49.98 5.40
CA GLY A 342 4.07 -48.87 5.05
C GLY A 342 4.67 -48.00 3.96
N ILE A 343 3.82 -47.17 3.37
CA ILE A 343 4.14 -46.30 2.25
C ILE A 343 3.74 -44.89 2.63
N ILE A 344 4.64 -43.93 2.45
CA ILE A 344 4.36 -42.51 2.69
C ILE A 344 4.77 -41.68 1.48
N ASP A 345 3.89 -40.74 1.11
CA ASP A 345 4.16 -39.72 0.11
C ASP A 345 5.09 -38.64 0.70
N VAL A 346 6.31 -38.60 0.17
CA VAL A 346 7.36 -37.63 0.51
C VAL A 346 7.70 -36.72 -0.67
N THR A 347 6.83 -36.68 -1.68
CA THR A 347 6.89 -35.73 -2.81
C THR A 347 7.13 -34.29 -2.34
N PRO A 348 6.52 -33.80 -1.24
CA PRO A 348 6.70 -32.42 -0.80
C PRO A 348 8.09 -32.03 -0.29
N LEU A 349 9.01 -32.97 0.00
CA LEU A 349 10.38 -32.61 0.42
C LEU A 349 11.05 -31.74 -0.64
N GLY A 350 11.83 -30.73 -0.25
CA GLY A 350 12.59 -29.96 -1.23
C GLY A 350 13.65 -30.82 -1.89
N LYS A 351 13.90 -30.59 -3.18
CA LYS A 351 14.89 -31.31 -3.99
C LYS A 351 15.64 -30.32 -4.87
N LEU A 352 16.96 -30.29 -4.74
CA LEU A 352 17.86 -29.46 -5.53
C LEU A 352 18.80 -30.38 -6.30
N ASP A 353 18.77 -30.27 -7.62
CA ASP A 353 19.75 -30.89 -8.51
C ASP A 353 20.97 -29.97 -8.59
N LEU A 354 22.10 -30.45 -8.08
CA LEU A 354 23.35 -29.70 -8.00
C LEU A 354 24.36 -30.32 -8.97
N GLN A 355 24.79 -29.55 -9.95
CA GLN A 355 25.73 -30.00 -10.97
C GLN A 355 26.96 -29.10 -11.05
N GLY A 356 28.15 -29.70 -11.17
CA GLY A 356 29.41 -29.02 -11.41
C GLY A 356 30.56 -29.49 -10.50
N PRO A 357 31.82 -29.15 -10.85
CA PRO A 357 33.01 -29.64 -10.14
C PRO A 357 33.13 -29.11 -8.71
N ASP A 358 32.53 -27.94 -8.42
CA ASP A 358 32.65 -27.27 -7.13
C ASP A 358 31.53 -27.59 -6.14
N VAL A 359 30.59 -28.48 -6.50
CA VAL A 359 29.51 -28.91 -5.60
C VAL A 359 30.02 -29.40 -4.23
N PRO A 360 31.15 -30.15 -4.11
CA PRO A 360 31.68 -30.51 -2.81
C PRO A 360 32.14 -29.32 -1.94
N LYS A 361 32.59 -28.22 -2.55
CA LYS A 361 32.94 -26.99 -1.81
C LYS A 361 31.68 -26.37 -1.23
N LEU A 362 30.63 -26.24 -2.06
CA LEU A 362 29.32 -25.77 -1.65
C LEU A 362 28.75 -26.62 -0.50
N LEU A 363 28.71 -27.95 -0.65
CA LEU A 363 28.15 -28.81 0.40
C LEU A 363 28.91 -28.71 1.73
N ASN A 364 30.23 -28.52 1.73
CA ASN A 364 31.00 -28.29 2.96
C ASN A 364 30.74 -26.92 3.60
N LEU A 365 30.35 -25.93 2.80
CA LEU A 365 29.97 -24.61 3.28
C LEU A 365 28.58 -24.66 3.92
N LEU A 366 27.61 -25.28 3.24
CA LEU A 366 26.20 -25.29 3.65
C LEU A 366 25.95 -26.20 4.87
N TYR A 367 26.64 -27.33 4.95
CA TYR A 367 26.41 -28.33 5.99
C TYR A 367 27.51 -28.34 7.05
N THR A 368 27.11 -28.66 8.28
CA THR A 368 28.00 -28.76 9.44
C THR A 368 29.01 -29.92 9.39
N ASN A 369 28.78 -30.92 8.53
CA ASN A 369 29.63 -32.10 8.37
C ASN A 369 30.40 -32.10 7.03
N LYS A 370 31.44 -32.94 6.91
CA LYS A 370 32.30 -32.99 5.71
C LYS A 370 31.62 -33.75 4.56
N TRP A 371 31.79 -33.28 3.32
CA TRP A 371 31.18 -33.83 2.09
C TRP A 371 32.17 -34.26 0.99
N SER A 372 33.41 -33.75 0.99
CA SER A 372 34.40 -33.98 -0.09
C SER A 372 34.74 -35.45 -0.38
N LYS A 373 34.53 -36.36 0.57
CA LYS A 373 34.84 -37.79 0.45
C LYS A 373 33.62 -38.68 0.23
N LEU A 374 32.45 -38.11 -0.09
CA LEU A 374 31.26 -38.92 -0.40
C LEU A 374 31.51 -39.68 -1.72
N PRO A 375 31.54 -41.03 -1.74
CA PRO A 375 31.71 -41.79 -2.97
C PRO A 375 30.48 -41.66 -3.88
N ILE A 376 30.66 -41.86 -5.18
CA ILE A 376 29.53 -41.99 -6.12
C ILE A 376 28.67 -43.18 -5.70
N GLY A 377 27.35 -43.01 -5.74
CA GLY A 377 26.39 -43.99 -5.21
C GLY A 377 26.23 -43.92 -3.69
N GLY A 378 26.90 -42.99 -3.01
CA GLY A 378 26.76 -42.73 -1.59
C GLY A 378 25.71 -41.66 -1.29
N VAL A 379 25.09 -41.79 -0.12
CA VAL A 379 24.17 -40.81 0.47
C VAL A 379 24.73 -40.36 1.81
N ARG A 380 24.49 -39.11 2.19
CA ARG A 380 24.82 -38.60 3.53
C ARG A 380 23.72 -37.68 4.03
N TYR A 381 23.45 -37.74 5.34
CA TYR A 381 22.62 -36.77 6.03
C TYR A 381 23.48 -35.59 6.48
N GLY A 382 22.93 -34.38 6.42
CA GLY A 382 23.56 -33.19 6.97
C GLY A 382 22.55 -32.23 7.58
N MET A 383 23.05 -31.42 8.51
CA MET A 383 22.32 -30.34 9.16
C MET A 383 22.91 -29.01 8.70
N MET A 384 22.05 -28.09 8.29
CA MET A 384 22.39 -26.74 7.84
C MET A 384 22.10 -25.75 8.98
N CYS A 385 23.05 -24.85 9.23
CA CYS A 385 22.88 -23.76 10.20
C CYS A 385 22.89 -22.42 9.48
N ALA A 386 22.15 -21.45 10.02
CA ALA A 386 22.35 -20.05 9.68
C ALA A 386 23.70 -19.55 10.23
N GLU A 387 24.08 -18.32 9.87
CA GLU A 387 25.37 -17.71 10.22
C GLU A 387 25.56 -17.52 11.73
N ASP A 388 24.46 -17.49 12.50
CA ASP A 388 24.45 -17.44 13.97
C ASP A 388 24.63 -18.83 14.63
N GLY A 389 24.74 -19.90 13.83
CA GLY A 389 24.89 -21.28 14.28
C GLY A 389 23.58 -22.00 14.61
N VAL A 390 22.42 -21.34 14.47
CA VAL A 390 21.11 -21.96 14.72
C VAL A 390 20.72 -22.85 13.55
N VAL A 391 20.18 -24.03 13.87
CA VAL A 391 19.71 -24.99 12.85
C VAL A 391 18.63 -24.34 12.00
N MET A 392 18.89 -24.26 10.70
CA MET A 392 17.98 -23.69 9.73
C MET A 392 17.19 -24.80 9.04
N ASP A 393 17.88 -25.83 8.52
CA ASP A 393 17.27 -26.93 7.79
C ASP A 393 18.15 -28.19 7.86
N ASP A 394 17.68 -29.30 7.30
CA ASP A 394 18.41 -30.56 7.24
C ASP A 394 17.98 -31.39 6.03
N GLY A 395 18.72 -32.47 5.76
CA GLY A 395 18.31 -33.40 4.73
C GLY A 395 19.39 -34.39 4.34
N VAL A 396 19.09 -35.17 3.30
CA VAL A 396 20.02 -36.12 2.70
C VAL A 396 20.47 -35.63 1.34
N THR A 397 21.73 -35.85 1.00
CA THR A 397 22.26 -35.59 -0.33
C THR A 397 22.91 -36.85 -0.88
N ALA A 398 22.51 -37.22 -2.10
CA ALA A 398 23.06 -38.32 -2.88
C ALA A 398 24.11 -37.81 -3.86
N ARG A 399 25.22 -38.54 -4.01
CA ARG A 399 26.15 -38.34 -5.13
C ARG A 399 25.82 -39.31 -6.25
N LEU A 400 25.21 -38.81 -7.32
CA LEU A 400 24.72 -39.60 -8.45
C LEU A 400 25.77 -39.80 -9.55
N GLY A 401 26.76 -38.91 -9.63
CA GLY A 401 27.88 -38.98 -10.58
C GLY A 401 29.10 -38.22 -10.09
N GLU A 402 30.09 -38.03 -10.96
CA GLU A 402 31.32 -37.30 -10.61
C GLU A 402 31.02 -35.88 -10.13
N GLU A 403 30.13 -35.18 -10.83
CA GLU A 403 29.74 -33.78 -10.59
C GLU A 403 28.23 -33.60 -10.39
N HIS A 404 27.49 -34.67 -10.12
CA HIS A 404 26.02 -34.65 -10.03
C HIS A 404 25.56 -35.10 -8.65
N TYR A 405 24.89 -34.20 -7.94
CA TYR A 405 24.33 -34.44 -6.62
C TYR A 405 22.85 -34.09 -6.60
N LEU A 406 22.07 -34.88 -5.86
CA LEU A 406 20.68 -34.56 -5.58
C LEU A 406 20.54 -34.34 -4.08
N MET A 407 20.26 -33.10 -3.70
CA MET A 407 20.13 -32.65 -2.32
C MET A 407 18.65 -32.56 -1.95
N THR A 408 18.29 -33.05 -0.76
CA THR A 408 16.94 -32.87 -0.21
C THR A 408 16.94 -31.88 0.94
N THR A 409 15.78 -31.27 1.19
CA THR A 409 15.52 -30.36 2.30
C THR A 409 14.19 -30.73 2.95
N THR A 410 13.85 -30.10 4.08
CA THR A 410 12.49 -30.18 4.62
C THR A 410 11.46 -29.64 3.62
N SER A 411 10.19 -30.07 3.73
CA SER A 411 9.12 -29.63 2.83
C SER A 411 8.83 -28.13 2.91
N SER A 412 8.84 -27.59 4.13
CA SER A 412 8.64 -26.15 4.38
C SER A 412 9.88 -25.32 4.04
N GLY A 413 11.08 -25.90 4.13
CA GLY A 413 12.34 -25.22 3.87
C GLY A 413 12.77 -25.14 2.41
N ALA A 414 12.10 -25.85 1.49
CA ALA A 414 12.53 -26.03 0.10
C ALA A 414 12.89 -24.72 -0.64
N ALA A 415 12.00 -23.71 -0.57
CA ALA A 415 12.24 -22.42 -1.23
C ALA A 415 13.38 -21.64 -0.55
N ARG A 416 13.35 -21.58 0.79
CA ARG A 416 14.35 -20.86 1.58
C ARG A 416 15.76 -21.42 1.38
N VAL A 417 15.93 -22.74 1.37
CA VAL A 417 17.24 -23.36 1.15
C VAL A 417 17.73 -23.11 -0.27
N TRP A 418 16.85 -23.18 -1.28
CA TRP A 418 17.22 -22.85 -2.65
C TRP A 418 17.72 -21.41 -2.77
N GLU A 419 16.97 -20.43 -2.24
CA GLU A 419 17.36 -19.01 -2.23
C GLU A 419 18.68 -18.79 -1.47
N TRP A 420 18.88 -19.50 -0.36
CA TRP A 420 20.11 -19.42 0.42
C TRP A 420 21.32 -19.95 -0.36
N VAL A 421 21.17 -21.07 -1.08
CA VAL A 421 22.21 -21.61 -1.97
C VAL A 421 22.53 -20.63 -3.09
N GLU A 422 21.51 -20.09 -3.76
CA GLU A 422 21.68 -19.08 -4.81
C GLU A 422 22.38 -17.83 -4.29
N ASN A 423 22.05 -17.36 -3.08
CA ASN A 423 22.71 -16.21 -2.48
C ASN A 423 24.22 -16.45 -2.32
N TRP A 424 24.63 -17.58 -1.73
CA TRP A 424 26.05 -17.92 -1.60
C TRP A 424 26.77 -17.98 -2.95
N LEU A 425 26.15 -18.61 -3.95
CA LEU A 425 26.74 -18.74 -5.29
C LEU A 425 26.80 -17.40 -6.04
N GLN A 426 25.82 -16.51 -5.87
CA GLN A 426 25.77 -15.25 -6.62
C GLN A 426 26.57 -14.12 -5.96
N THR A 427 26.61 -14.06 -4.62
CA THR A 427 27.19 -12.91 -3.90
C THR A 427 28.59 -13.18 -3.36
N GLU A 428 28.82 -14.35 -2.78
CA GLU A 428 30.08 -14.66 -2.08
C GLU A 428 31.04 -15.52 -2.90
N HIS A 429 30.49 -16.43 -3.72
CA HIS A 429 31.26 -17.38 -4.52
C HIS A 429 30.84 -17.43 -6.00
N PRO A 430 30.77 -16.29 -6.71
CA PRO A 430 30.41 -16.25 -8.13
C PRO A 430 31.42 -16.94 -9.06
N ASP A 431 32.61 -17.27 -8.54
CA ASP A 431 33.65 -18.02 -9.23
C ASP A 431 33.46 -19.55 -9.16
N TRP A 432 32.60 -20.05 -8.27
CA TRP A 432 32.36 -21.49 -8.13
C TRP A 432 31.49 -22.02 -9.28
N GLN A 433 31.95 -23.11 -9.88
CA GLN A 433 31.23 -23.77 -10.97
C GLN A 433 30.18 -24.73 -10.40
N VAL A 434 29.06 -24.17 -9.96
CA VAL A 434 27.91 -24.92 -9.45
C VAL A 434 26.62 -24.40 -10.08
N HIS A 435 25.83 -25.31 -10.63
CA HIS A 435 24.48 -25.06 -11.11
C HIS A 435 23.49 -25.70 -10.14
N CYS A 436 22.61 -24.88 -9.56
CA CYS A 436 21.53 -25.32 -8.68
C CYS A 436 20.20 -25.25 -9.43
N THR A 437 19.54 -26.40 -9.61
CA THR A 437 18.20 -26.46 -10.24
C THR A 437 17.19 -27.01 -9.23
N PRO A 438 16.16 -26.23 -8.82
CA PRO A 438 15.11 -26.75 -7.97
C PRO A 438 14.25 -27.74 -8.76
N VAL A 439 14.29 -29.01 -8.35
CA VAL A 439 13.58 -30.13 -9.00
C VAL A 439 12.49 -30.73 -8.08
N THR A 440 12.09 -30.00 -7.04
CA THR A 440 11.05 -30.40 -6.07
C THR A 440 9.76 -30.88 -6.73
N THR A 441 9.30 -30.21 -7.78
CA THR A 441 8.07 -30.57 -8.52
C THR A 441 8.30 -31.56 -9.66
N ALA A 442 9.55 -31.78 -10.07
CA ALA A 442 9.87 -32.69 -11.15
C ALA A 442 9.78 -34.16 -10.70
N TYR A 443 9.96 -34.42 -9.41
CA TYR A 443 9.97 -35.76 -8.85
C TYR A 443 8.82 -36.01 -7.88
N THR A 444 8.02 -37.03 -8.19
CA THR A 444 7.19 -37.71 -7.18
C THR A 444 8.09 -38.61 -6.35
N SER A 445 7.92 -38.64 -5.03
CA SER A 445 8.80 -39.42 -4.15
C SER A 445 7.99 -40.20 -3.13
N ILE A 446 8.27 -41.50 -3.08
CA ILE A 446 7.56 -42.46 -2.23
C ILE A 446 8.58 -43.13 -1.33
N ASN A 447 8.34 -43.08 -0.02
CA ASN A 447 9.14 -43.81 0.95
C ASN A 447 8.40 -45.10 1.33
N VAL A 448 9.09 -46.24 1.21
CA VAL A 448 8.59 -47.57 1.58
C VAL A 448 9.40 -48.04 2.78
N ALA A 449 8.78 -48.07 3.95
CA ALA A 449 9.46 -48.30 5.22
C ALA A 449 8.93 -49.54 5.94
N GLY A 450 9.78 -50.20 6.74
CA GLY A 450 9.45 -51.41 7.51
C GLY A 450 10.28 -52.64 7.11
N PRO A 451 10.29 -53.70 7.93
CA PRO A 451 11.08 -54.91 7.67
C PRO A 451 10.74 -55.62 6.35
N LYS A 452 9.51 -55.46 5.84
CA LYS A 452 9.05 -56.04 4.57
C LYS A 452 9.19 -55.10 3.37
N SER A 453 9.82 -53.93 3.52
CA SER A 453 10.00 -52.96 2.43
C SER A 453 10.76 -53.54 1.24
N ARG A 454 11.85 -54.26 1.49
CA ARG A 454 12.64 -54.93 0.43
C ARG A 454 11.81 -55.94 -0.35
N GLU A 455 11.01 -56.74 0.35
CA GLU A 455 10.14 -57.73 -0.29
C GLU A 455 9.14 -57.04 -1.21
N LEU A 456 8.50 -55.97 -0.75
CA LEU A 456 7.54 -55.21 -1.54
C LEU A 456 8.21 -54.57 -2.78
N VAL A 457 9.32 -53.85 -2.60
CA VAL A 457 10.03 -53.19 -3.71
C VAL A 457 10.59 -54.23 -4.70
N GLY A 458 11.07 -55.37 -4.22
CA GLY A 458 11.60 -56.45 -5.05
C GLY A 458 10.56 -57.12 -5.96
N ARG A 459 9.26 -57.00 -5.67
CA ARG A 459 8.19 -57.47 -6.56
C ARG A 459 8.02 -56.59 -7.80
N VAL A 460 8.47 -55.34 -7.75
CA VAL A 460 8.23 -54.33 -8.79
C VAL A 460 9.52 -53.70 -9.34
N CYS A 461 10.69 -54.02 -8.75
CA CYS A 461 11.99 -53.62 -9.25
C CYS A 461 12.58 -54.71 -10.14
N THR A 462 13.05 -54.36 -11.34
CA THR A 462 13.41 -55.35 -12.37
C THR A 462 14.91 -55.46 -12.65
N ASP A 463 15.71 -54.47 -12.24
CA ASP A 463 17.09 -54.30 -12.72
C ASP A 463 18.11 -53.89 -11.63
N VAL A 464 17.68 -53.73 -10.37
CA VAL A 464 18.57 -53.44 -9.24
C VAL A 464 18.58 -54.59 -8.24
N ASP A 465 19.78 -55.06 -7.89
CA ASP A 465 19.94 -56.03 -6.81
C ASP A 465 19.70 -55.37 -5.43
N LEU A 466 18.58 -55.74 -4.80
CA LEU A 466 18.17 -55.20 -3.49
C LEU A 466 18.74 -55.98 -2.30
N ASN A 467 19.61 -56.97 -2.54
CA ASN A 467 20.25 -57.72 -1.48
C ASN A 467 21.03 -56.79 -0.52
N PRO A 468 21.01 -57.06 0.80
CA PRO A 468 21.64 -56.18 1.79
C PRO A 468 23.12 -55.89 1.54
N GLU A 469 23.82 -56.83 0.91
CA GLU A 469 25.25 -56.74 0.56
C GLU A 469 25.50 -55.93 -0.71
N ALA A 470 24.57 -55.98 -1.69
CA ALA A 470 24.68 -55.29 -2.97
C ALA A 470 24.20 -53.82 -2.90
N PHE A 471 23.15 -53.56 -2.12
CA PHE A 471 22.59 -52.24 -1.93
C PHE A 471 22.57 -51.88 -0.44
N THR A 472 23.73 -51.47 0.08
CA THR A 472 23.96 -51.24 1.52
C THR A 472 23.31 -49.95 2.03
N TYR A 473 23.27 -49.77 3.35
CA TYR A 473 22.71 -48.56 3.99
C TYR A 473 23.47 -47.29 3.55
N MET A 474 22.73 -46.19 3.38
CA MET A 474 23.21 -44.89 2.89
C MET A 474 23.83 -44.95 1.49
N GLN A 475 23.17 -45.71 0.61
CA GLN A 475 23.50 -45.75 -0.81
C GLN A 475 22.32 -45.29 -1.67
N VAL A 476 22.64 -44.92 -2.91
CA VAL A 476 21.70 -44.56 -3.96
C VAL A 476 21.99 -45.38 -5.22
N ARG A 477 20.94 -45.77 -5.94
CA ARG A 477 21.00 -46.45 -7.24
C ARG A 477 19.98 -45.85 -8.19
N ARG A 478 20.19 -46.04 -9.49
CA ARG A 478 19.17 -45.80 -10.52
C ARG A 478 18.67 -47.14 -11.04
N GLY A 479 17.37 -47.25 -11.25
CA GLY A 479 16.75 -48.48 -11.74
C GLY A 479 15.32 -48.27 -12.18
N THR A 480 14.69 -49.38 -12.55
CA THR A 480 13.30 -49.46 -13.00
C THR A 480 12.44 -50.00 -11.86
N VAL A 481 11.42 -49.23 -11.48
CA VAL A 481 10.50 -49.57 -10.39
C VAL A 481 9.07 -49.38 -10.86
N ALA A 482 8.25 -50.43 -10.75
CA ALA A 482 6.85 -50.43 -11.19
C ALA A 482 6.67 -49.97 -12.65
N GLY A 483 7.62 -50.33 -13.53
CA GLY A 483 7.62 -49.95 -14.95
C GLY A 483 8.08 -48.52 -15.24
N VAL A 484 8.49 -47.75 -14.22
CA VAL A 484 9.08 -46.41 -14.39
C VAL A 484 10.59 -46.53 -14.41
N GLU A 485 11.19 -46.20 -15.55
CA GLU A 485 12.64 -46.21 -15.76
C GLU A 485 13.33 -45.05 -15.02
N ASN A 486 14.63 -45.21 -14.73
CA ASN A 486 15.49 -44.18 -14.15
C ASN A 486 15.02 -43.62 -12.79
N CYS A 487 14.26 -44.40 -12.02
CA CYS A 487 13.94 -44.08 -10.63
C CYS A 487 15.23 -43.97 -9.80
N ILE A 488 15.34 -42.91 -9.00
CA ILE A 488 16.44 -42.74 -8.05
C ILE A 488 16.03 -43.42 -6.74
N MET A 489 16.65 -44.56 -6.45
CA MET A 489 16.34 -45.41 -5.30
C MET A 489 17.32 -45.10 -4.17
N TRP A 490 16.80 -44.77 -2.99
CA TRP A 490 17.58 -44.39 -1.81
C TRP A 490 17.38 -45.43 -0.70
N ARG A 491 18.48 -45.95 -0.14
CA ARG A 491 18.41 -46.78 1.08
C ARG A 491 18.89 -45.97 2.28
N ILE A 492 17.97 -45.21 2.89
CA ILE A 492 18.24 -44.25 3.98
C ILE A 492 17.54 -44.61 5.31
N GLY A 493 16.98 -45.81 5.42
CA GLY A 493 16.30 -46.34 6.60
C GLY A 493 16.34 -47.85 6.68
#